data_AF-A0A8J3F9R9-F1
#
_entry.id   AF-A0A8J3F9R9-F1
#
_cell.length_a   1.000
_cell.length_b   1.000
_cell.length_c   1.000
_cell.angle_alpha   90.00
_cell.angle_beta   90.00
_cell.angle_gamma   90.00
#
_symmetry.space_group_name_H-M   'P 1'
#
loop_
_entity.id
_entity.type
_entity.pdbx_description
1 polymer ?
#
loop_
_entity_poly.entity_id
_entity_poly.type
_entity_poly.pdbx_seq_one_letter_code
_entity_poly.pdbx_strand_id
1 'polypeptide(L)'
;MASVEPLPAGDVVPDEGYYVIFEFDPGTAEMRKVGDTYATSAFSRREALEHAEAAALQQASRGGGLQYLVARVTPEGGFRPARG
;
A
#
# COMPACT_ATOMS: atom_id res chain seq x y z
N MET A 1 4.07 -25.82 16.01
CA MET A 1 3.12 -24.77 15.59
C MET A 1 3.88 -23.46 15.53
N ALA A 2 3.71 -22.65 14.49
CA ALA A 2 4.26 -21.30 14.46
C ALA A 2 3.41 -20.41 15.37
N SER A 3 4.04 -19.69 16.29
CA SER A 3 3.37 -18.76 17.20
C SER A 3 3.64 -17.32 16.75
N VAL A 4 2.68 -16.42 16.98
CA VAL A 4 2.79 -14.99 16.68
C VAL A 4 2.46 -14.16 17.91
N GLU A 5 3.10 -13.02 18.06
CA GLU A 5 2.90 -12.07 19.14
C GLU A 5 2.38 -10.74 18.58
N PRO A 6 1.43 -10.06 19.23
CA PRO A 6 1.02 -8.72 18.85
C PRO A 6 2.18 -7.74 19.03
N LEU A 7 2.25 -6.75 18.14
CA LEU A 7 3.16 -5.62 18.31
C LEU A 7 2.63 -4.71 19.44
N PRO A 8 3.51 -4.17 20.30
CA PRO A 8 3.10 -3.17 21.28
C PRO A 8 2.56 -1.92 20.56
N ALA A 9 1.64 -1.20 21.20
CA ALA A 9 0.97 -0.04 20.59
C ALA A 9 1.93 1.04 20.05
N GLY A 10 3.13 1.18 20.63
CA GLY A 10 4.17 2.10 20.15
C GLY A 10 4.92 1.64 18.89
N ASP A 11 4.87 0.34 18.56
CA ASP A 11 5.42 -0.23 17.32
C ASP A 11 4.38 -0.16 16.17
N VAL A 12 3.13 0.11 16.51
CA VAL A 12 2.01 0.35 15.58
C VAL A 12 1.74 1.86 15.54
N VAL A 13 2.67 2.64 15.00
CA VAL A 13 2.49 4.09 14.83
C VAL A 13 2.66 4.40 13.35
N PRO A 14 1.62 4.96 12.69
CA PRO A 14 1.35 6.39 12.88
C PRO A 14 -0.12 6.79 13.08
N ASP A 15 -0.30 7.80 13.92
CA ASP A 15 -1.51 8.62 14.03
C ASP A 15 -1.73 9.53 12.79
N GLU A 16 -0.82 9.53 11.83
CA GLU A 16 -0.90 10.28 10.57
C GLU A 16 -0.85 9.32 9.36
N GLY A 17 -1.70 9.53 8.34
CA GLY A 17 -1.94 8.50 7.31
C GLY A 17 -0.77 8.25 6.36
N TYR A 18 -0.41 6.98 6.15
CA TYR A 18 0.47 6.56 5.05
C TYR A 18 -0.31 6.38 3.76
N TYR A 19 0.37 6.40 2.61
CA TYR A 19 -0.23 6.06 1.33
C TYR A 19 0.45 4.84 0.68
N VAL A 20 -0.33 3.99 0.02
CA VAL A 20 0.15 2.83 -0.73
C VAL A 20 -0.54 2.80 -2.09
N ILE A 21 0.21 2.41 -3.12
CA ILE A 21 -0.33 2.22 -4.48
C ILE A 21 -0.64 0.74 -4.68
N PHE A 22 -1.87 0.48 -5.10
CA PHE A 22 -2.35 -0.84 -5.53
C PHE A 22 -2.62 -0.85 -7.02
N GLU A 23 -2.23 -1.94 -7.67
CA GLU A 23 -2.67 -2.33 -9.00
C GLU A 23 -3.86 -3.28 -8.83
N PHE A 24 -4.92 -3.04 -9.59
CA PHE A 24 -6.15 -3.84 -9.59
C PHE A 24 -6.43 -4.34 -11.00
N ASP A 25 -6.57 -5.66 -11.13
CA ASP A 25 -7.03 -6.31 -12.35
C ASP A 25 -8.54 -6.57 -12.27
N PRO A 26 -9.38 -5.82 -13.01
CA PRO A 26 -10.82 -6.03 -12.99
C PRO A 26 -11.24 -7.35 -13.64
N GLY A 27 -10.40 -7.97 -14.48
CA GLY A 27 -10.70 -9.25 -15.14
C GLY A 27 -10.62 -10.45 -14.20
N THR A 28 -9.73 -10.38 -13.21
CA THR A 28 -9.50 -11.45 -12.22
C THR A 28 -9.96 -11.07 -10.81
N ALA A 29 -10.33 -9.80 -10.61
CA ALA A 29 -10.61 -9.21 -9.30
C ALA A 29 -9.41 -9.31 -8.33
N GLU A 30 -8.19 -9.39 -8.86
CA GLU A 30 -6.97 -9.45 -8.06
C GLU A 30 -6.38 -8.05 -7.79
N MET A 31 -5.75 -7.90 -6.62
CA MET A 31 -5.11 -6.67 -6.19
C MET A 31 -3.67 -6.94 -5.73
N ARG A 32 -2.75 -6.08 -6.16
CA ARG A 32 -1.32 -6.20 -5.87
C ARG A 32 -0.74 -4.85 -5.43
N LYS A 33 0.10 -4.84 -4.39
CA LYS A 33 0.87 -3.64 -4.02
C LYS A 33 1.99 -3.40 -5.06
N VAL A 34 2.14 -2.17 -5.55
CA VAL A 34 3.09 -1.84 -6.64
C VAL A 34 3.98 -0.63 -6.40
N GLY A 35 4.08 -0.16 -5.16
CA GLY A 35 4.98 0.94 -4.80
C GLY A 35 5.36 0.91 -3.33
N ASP A 36 6.27 1.80 -2.95
CA ASP A 36 6.64 2.00 -1.56
C ASP A 36 5.51 2.68 -0.77
N THR A 37 5.61 2.57 0.56
CA THR A 37 4.71 3.30 1.44
C THR A 37 5.20 4.74 1.57
N TYR A 38 4.35 5.70 1.21
CA TYR A 38 4.68 7.13 1.27
C TYR A 38 4.38 7.69 2.67
N ALA A 39 5.29 8.54 3.16
CA ALA A 39 5.26 9.12 4.49
C ALA A 39 4.11 10.12 4.71
N THR A 40 3.95 10.63 5.93
CA THR A 40 2.69 11.23 6.41
C THR A 40 2.53 12.72 6.06
N SER A 41 2.49 13.09 4.78
CA SER A 41 2.33 14.50 4.37
C SER A 41 1.45 14.71 3.14
N ALA A 42 1.02 15.96 2.91
CA ALA A 42 0.30 16.34 1.68
C ALA A 42 1.18 16.16 0.43
N PHE A 43 2.49 16.34 0.57
CA PHE A 43 3.46 16.07 -0.49
C PHE A 43 3.48 14.58 -0.83
N SER A 44 3.49 13.72 0.18
CA SER A 44 3.48 12.27 0.03
C SER A 44 2.20 11.72 -0.60
N ARG A 45 1.03 12.32 -0.32
CA ARG A 45 -0.21 12.00 -1.06
C ARG A 45 -0.06 12.32 -2.55
N ARG A 46 0.49 13.49 -2.86
CA ARG A 46 0.70 13.95 -4.24
C ARG A 46 1.70 13.05 -4.97
N GLU A 47 2.82 12.71 -4.34
CA GLU A 47 3.82 11.79 -4.90
C GLU A 47 3.20 10.41 -5.19
N ALA A 48 2.39 9.88 -4.27
CA ALA A 48 1.70 8.61 -4.50
C ALA A 48 0.75 8.67 -5.71
N LEU A 49 0.02 9.78 -5.88
CA LEU A 49 -0.86 9.98 -7.03
C LEU A 49 -0.07 10.12 -8.34
N GLU A 50 1.01 10.90 -8.36
CA GLU A 50 1.88 11.09 -9.53
C GLU A 50 2.50 9.76 -9.98
N HIS A 51 2.94 8.93 -9.03
CA HIS A 51 3.49 7.60 -9.35
C HIS A 51 2.41 6.63 -9.83
N ALA A 52 1.21 6.65 -9.24
CA ALA A 52 0.09 5.83 -9.69
C ALA A 52 -0.36 6.20 -11.11
N GLU A 53 -0.42 7.50 -11.42
CA GLU A 53 -0.73 8.01 -12.76
C GLU A 53 0.33 7.58 -13.77
N ALA A 54 1.62 7.75 -13.45
CA ALA A 54 2.71 7.33 -14.32
C ALA A 54 2.67 5.81 -14.61
N ALA A 55 2.35 4.99 -13.60
CA ALA A 55 2.19 3.54 -13.77
C ALA A 55 0.98 3.19 -14.65
N ALA A 56 -0.16 3.87 -14.45
CA ALA A 56 -1.36 3.70 -15.27
C ALA A 56 -1.11 4.06 -16.74
N LEU A 57 -0.43 5.18 -17.00
CA LEU A 57 -0.05 5.58 -18.36
C LEU A 57 0.89 4.57 -19.01
N GLN A 58 1.87 4.06 -18.25
CA GLN A 58 2.76 3.02 -18.74
C GLN A 58 2.00 1.74 -19.10
N GLN A 59 1.01 1.32 -18.30
CA GLN A 59 0.20 0.15 -18.64
C GLN A 59 -0.72 0.38 -19.84
N ALA A 60 -1.36 1.55 -19.90
CA ALA A 60 -2.22 1.91 -21.03
C ALA A 60 -1.43 1.85 -22.35
N SER A 61 -0.16 2.30 -22.36
CA SER A 61 0.73 2.21 -23.54
C SER A 61 1.04 0.77 -23.99
N ARG A 62 0.86 -0.21 -23.11
CA ARG A 62 1.06 -1.65 -23.37
C ARG A 62 -0.26 -2.37 -23.69
N GLY A 63 -1.38 -1.63 -23.74
CA GLY A 63 -2.72 -2.18 -23.94
C GLY A 63 -3.31 -2.90 -22.71
N GLY A 64 -2.75 -2.66 -21.53
CA GLY A 64 -3.24 -3.26 -20.29
C GLY A 64 -4.52 -2.60 -19.77
N GLY A 65 -5.41 -3.40 -19.17
CA GLY A 65 -6.65 -2.95 -18.52
C GLY A 65 -6.54 -2.76 -17.00
N LEU A 66 -5.32 -2.68 -16.47
CA LEU A 66 -5.07 -2.57 -15.04
C LEU A 66 -5.43 -1.17 -14.53
N GLN A 67 -6.01 -1.12 -13.34
CA GLN A 67 -6.33 0.12 -12.63
C GLN A 67 -5.32 0.36 -11.52
N TYR A 68 -5.04 1.62 -11.21
CA TYR A 68 -4.11 1.99 -10.15
C TYR A 68 -4.84 2.83 -9.10
N LEU A 69 -4.73 2.43 -7.84
CA LEU A 69 -5.44 2.97 -6.70
C LEU A 69 -4.43 3.50 -5.68
N VAL A 70 -4.69 4.69 -5.14
CA VAL A 70 -3.92 5.24 -4.01
C VAL A 70 -4.78 5.13 -2.75
N ALA A 71 -4.35 4.31 -1.80
CA ALA A 71 -5.07 4.09 -0.54
C ALA A 71 -4.35 4.77 0.62
N ARG A 72 -5.10 5.48 1.47
CA ARG A 72 -4.60 5.90 2.79
C ARG A 72 -4.65 4.70 3.73
N VAL A 73 -3.52 4.35 4.31
CA VAL A 73 -3.39 3.24 5.26
C VAL A 73 -3.35 3.81 6.67
N THR A 74 -4.26 3.32 7.50
CA THR A 74 -4.24 3.50 8.96
C THR A 74 -4.09 2.10 9.55
N PRO A 75 -2.97 1.79 10.22
CA PRO A 75 -2.80 0.47 10.81
C PRO A 75 -3.76 0.30 11.99
N GLU A 76 -4.52 -0.81 12.00
CA GLU A 76 -5.40 -1.19 13.12
C GLU A 76 -4.65 -2.04 14.17
N GLY A 77 -3.58 -2.71 13.77
CA GLY A 77 -2.77 -3.59 14.61
C GLY A 77 -1.64 -4.26 13.82
N GLY A 78 -0.72 -4.91 14.51
CA GLY A 78 0.37 -5.65 13.87
C GLY A 78 0.82 -6.85 14.71
N PHE A 79 1.50 -7.80 14.06
CA PHE A 79 1.98 -9.03 14.69
C PHE A 79 3.38 -9.38 14.19
N ARG A 80 4.16 -10.08 15.01
CA ARG A 80 5.47 -10.62 14.63
C ARG A 80 5.57 -12.11 15.00
N PRO A 81 6.41 -12.90 14.32
CA PRO A 81 6.70 -14.27 14.75
C PRO A 81 7.27 -14.29 16.17
N ALA A 82 6.78 -15.19 17.02
CA ALA A 82 7.38 -15.42 18.33
C ALA A 82 8.81 -15.93 18.13
N ARG A 83 9.78 -15.37 18.86
CA ARG A 83 11.14 -15.93 18.85
C ARG A 83 11.09 -17.31 19.52
N GLY A 84 11.56 -18.32 18.81
CA GLY A 84 11.70 -19.69 19.34
C GLY A 84 12.78 -19.80 20.40
#